data_AF-A0A818KKR2-F1
#
_entry.id   AF-A0A818KKR2-F1
#
_cell.length_a   1.000
_cell.length_b   1.000
_cell.length_c   1.000
_cell.angle_alpha   90.00
_cell.angle_beta   90.00
_cell.angle_gamma   90.00
#
_symmetry.space_group_name_H-M   'P 1'
#
loop_
_entity.id
_entity.type
_entity.pdbx_description
1 polymer ?
#
loop_
_entity_poly.entity_id
_entity_poly.type
_entity_poly.pdbx_seq_one_letter_code
_entity_poly.pdbx_strand_id
1 'polypeptide(L)'
;LSYVRTYKQDNQTIYHLTSSETTGDIAYLSSSGSQWHLSYLTCNCDLIGCLTFFEQLNCLCFTSAPEGTCVNVLLGGFENGIISMWSKFR
;
A
#
# COMPACT_ATOMS: atom_id res chain seq x y z
N LEU A 1 11.81 -11.28 -20.15
CA LEU A 1 10.82 -11.03 -19.08
C LEU A 1 9.45 -11.44 -19.61
N SER A 2 8.80 -12.49 -19.09
CA SER A 2 7.57 -13.06 -19.71
C SER A 2 6.51 -13.44 -18.68
N TYR A 3 6.47 -12.76 -17.54
CA TYR A 3 5.40 -12.91 -16.57
C TYR A 3 4.69 -11.57 -16.38
N VAL A 4 3.44 -11.51 -16.85
CA VAL A 4 2.56 -10.35 -16.73
C VAL A 4 1.29 -10.84 -16.05
N ARG A 5 0.91 -10.20 -14.94
CA ARG A 5 -0.33 -10.47 -14.21
C ARG A 5 -1.09 -9.16 -14.05
N THR A 6 -2.40 -9.21 -14.29
CA THR A 6 -3.32 -8.10 -14.02
C THR A 6 -4.15 -8.48 -12.80
N TYR A 7 -4.05 -7.69 -11.72
CA TYR A 7 -4.75 -7.98 -10.46
C TYR A 7 -6.23 -7.58 -10.50
N LYS A 8 -6.55 -6.39 -11.02
CA LYS A 8 -7.94 -5.92 -11.07
C LYS A 8 -8.09 -4.79 -12.08
N GLN A 9 -9.29 -4.69 -12.66
CA GLN A 9 -9.76 -3.54 -13.43
C GLN A 9 -11.00 -2.97 -12.72
N ASP A 10 -10.79 -2.33 -11.56
CA ASP A 10 -11.81 -1.44 -11.01
C ASP A 10 -11.62 -0.04 -11.60
N ASN A 11 -12.73 0.70 -11.78
CA ASN A 11 -12.71 2.08 -12.30
C ASN A 11 -12.17 3.12 -11.29
N GLN A 12 -11.36 2.71 -10.32
CA GLN A 12 -10.77 3.60 -9.32
C GLN A 12 -9.37 4.01 -9.75
N THR A 13 -9.09 5.31 -9.72
CA THR A 13 -7.75 5.83 -9.99
C THR A 13 -6.78 5.37 -8.91
N ILE A 14 -5.65 4.81 -9.34
CA ILE A 14 -4.53 4.47 -8.46
C ILE A 14 -3.61 5.69 -8.38
N TYR A 15 -3.37 6.20 -7.17
CA TYR A 15 -2.57 7.40 -6.93
C TYR A 15 -1.14 7.08 -6.50
N HIS A 16 -0.98 6.05 -5.66
CA HIS A 16 0.31 5.59 -5.19
C HIS A 16 0.39 4.07 -5.29
N LEU A 17 1.58 3.57 -5.60
CA LEU A 17 1.90 2.14 -5.69
C LEU A 17 3.31 1.95 -5.15
N THR A 18 3.49 0.96 -4.28
CA THR A 18 4.80 0.56 -3.76
C THR A 18 4.83 -0.95 -3.57
N SER A 19 6.04 -1.51 -3.54
CA SER A 19 6.28 -2.93 -3.35
C SER A 19 7.37 -3.14 -2.31
N SER A 20 7.22 -4.16 -1.47
CA SER A 20 8.26 -4.57 -0.53
C SER A 20 9.42 -5.22 -1.28
N GLU A 21 10.65 -4.78 -0.98
CA GLU A 21 11.86 -5.44 -1.48
C GLU A 21 12.11 -6.82 -0.85
N THR A 22 11.54 -7.07 0.34
CA THR A 22 11.75 -8.31 1.10
C THR A 22 10.79 -9.42 0.67
N THR A 23 9.50 -9.11 0.51
CA THR A 23 8.46 -10.12 0.20
C THR A 23 7.87 -9.98 -1.19
N GLY A 24 8.07 -8.83 -1.86
CA GLY A 24 7.38 -8.52 -3.10
C GLY A 24 5.91 -8.19 -2.92
N ASP A 25 5.43 -8.06 -1.68
CA ASP A 25 4.06 -7.64 -1.40
C ASP A 25 3.81 -6.23 -1.93
N ILE A 26 2.57 -5.95 -2.32
CA ILE A 26 2.20 -4.74 -3.03
C ILE A 26 1.26 -3.93 -2.15
N ALA A 27 1.51 -2.63 -2.02
CA ALA A 27 0.57 -1.70 -1.43
C ALA A 27 0.21 -0.61 -2.44
N TYR A 28 -1.06 -0.26 -2.53
CA TYR A 28 -1.50 0.80 -3.41
C TYR A 28 -2.62 1.63 -2.79
N LEU A 29 -2.63 2.92 -3.13
CA LEU A 29 -3.67 3.85 -2.76
C LEU A 29 -4.60 4.07 -3.95
N SER A 30 -5.90 3.87 -3.71
CA SER A 30 -6.96 4.16 -4.67
C SER A 30 -7.96 5.13 -4.07
N SER A 31 -8.73 5.83 -4.90
CA SER A 31 -9.81 6.72 -4.44
C SER A 31 -11.12 6.39 -5.13
N SER A 32 -12.20 6.46 -4.36
CA SER A 32 -13.59 6.31 -4.80
C SER A 32 -14.37 7.63 -4.72
N GLY A 33 -13.67 8.76 -4.92
CA GLY A 33 -14.25 10.10 -4.80
C GLY A 33 -13.86 10.74 -3.48
N SER A 34 -14.71 10.62 -2.45
CA SER A 34 -14.47 11.23 -1.13
C SER A 34 -13.70 10.35 -0.15
N GLN A 35 -13.42 9.09 -0.53
CA GLN A 35 -12.72 8.13 0.31
C GLN A 35 -11.45 7.62 -0.37
N TRP A 36 -10.45 7.37 0.46
CA TRP A 36 -9.17 6.81 0.07
C TRP A 36 -9.06 5.40 0.61
N HIS A 37 -8.65 4.46 -0.25
CA HIS A 37 -8.49 3.06 0.09
C HIS A 37 -7.04 2.64 -0.08
N LEU A 38 -6.38 2.31 1.03
CA LEU A 38 -5.05 1.72 1.04
C LEU A 38 -5.19 0.20 1.08
N SER A 39 -4.89 -0.43 -0.05
CA SER A 39 -4.96 -1.88 -0.21
C SER A 39 -3.57 -2.49 -0.10
N TYR A 40 -3.47 -3.63 0.57
CA TYR A 40 -2.24 -4.41 0.73
C TYR A 40 -2.46 -5.83 0.22
N LEU A 41 -1.58 -6.26 -0.67
CA LEU A 41 -1.66 -7.51 -1.41
C LEU A 41 -0.40 -8.33 -1.23
N THR A 42 -0.54 -9.64 -1.37
CA THR A 42 0.61 -10.51 -1.63
C THR A 42 1.23 -10.18 -3.00
N CYS A 43 2.45 -10.67 -3.24
CA CYS A 43 3.08 -10.63 -4.58
C CYS A 43 2.26 -11.39 -5.66
N ASN A 44 1.39 -12.32 -5.26
CA ASN A 44 0.45 -13.01 -6.14
C ASN A 44 -0.84 -12.20 -6.36
N CYS A 45 -0.91 -10.99 -5.82
CA CYS A 45 -2.08 -10.15 -5.87
C CYS A 45 -3.29 -10.77 -5.16
N ASP A 46 -3.08 -11.40 -4.01
CA ASP A 46 -4.18 -11.77 -3.11
C ASP A 46 -4.36 -10.65 -2.08
N LEU A 47 -5.60 -10.21 -1.85
CA LEU A 47 -5.88 -9.13 -0.88
C LEU A 47 -5.60 -9.62 0.55
N ILE A 48 -4.67 -8.97 1.22
CA ILE A 48 -4.38 -9.20 2.65
C ILE A 48 -5.27 -8.29 3.50
N GLY A 49 -5.42 -7.03 3.11
CA GLY A 49 -6.23 -6.06 3.84
C GLY A 49 -6.45 -4.76 3.09
N CYS A 50 -7.43 -3.99 3.55
CA CYS A 50 -7.75 -2.67 3.01
C CYS A 50 -8.12 -1.74 4.17
N LEU A 51 -7.52 -0.55 4.20
CA LEU A 51 -7.90 0.54 5.10
C LEU A 51 -8.58 1.64 4.32
N THR A 52 -9.58 2.26 4.95
CA THR A 52 -10.29 3.41 4.38
C THR A 52 -10.02 4.64 5.22
N PHE A 53 -9.72 5.75 4.55
CA PHE A 53 -9.46 7.05 5.14
C PHE A 53 -10.29 8.12 4.42
N PHE A 54 -10.51 9.25 5.09
CA PHE A 54 -11.15 10.41 4.49
C PHE A 54 -10.11 11.46 4.07
N GLU A 55 -9.01 11.54 4.81
CA GLU A 55 -7.86 12.41 4.52
C GLU A 55 -6.99 11.82 3.41
N GLN A 56 -6.49 12.68 2.53
CA GLN A 56 -5.63 12.28 1.43
C GLN A 56 -4.25 11.84 1.95
N LEU A 57 -3.78 10.70 1.44
CA LEU A 57 -2.43 10.19 1.65
C LEU A 57 -1.56 10.58 0.44
N ASN A 58 -0.53 11.39 0.69
CA ASN A 58 0.31 12.03 -0.33
C ASN A 58 1.56 11.23 -0.70
N CYS A 59 1.98 10.30 0.15
CA CYS A 59 3.14 9.46 -0.09
C CYS A 59 3.02 8.13 0.66
N LEU A 60 3.55 7.08 0.04
CA LEU A 60 3.47 5.70 0.52
C LEU A 60 4.80 4.99 0.23
N CYS A 61 5.37 4.29 1.22
CA CYS A 61 6.53 3.42 1.00
C CYS A 61 6.60 2.26 1.99
N PHE A 62 7.25 1.17 1.60
CA PHE A 62 7.71 0.16 2.55
C PHE A 62 9.02 0.57 3.20
N THR A 63 9.22 0.16 4.45
CA THR A 63 10.52 0.22 5.11
C THR A 63 11.50 -0.77 4.46
N SER A 64 12.75 -0.33 4.27
CA SER A 64 13.87 -1.13 3.73
C SER A 64 14.90 -1.50 4.81
N ALA A 65 14.47 -1.59 6.08
CA ALA A 65 15.36 -1.92 7.18
C ALA A 65 15.98 -3.32 6.96
N PRO A 66 17.32 -3.44 6.85
CA PRO A 66 17.98 -4.67 6.38
C PRO A 66 17.86 -5.84 7.36
N GLU A 67 17.68 -5.58 8.66
CA GLU A 67 17.41 -6.57 9.71
C GLU A 67 17.00 -5.83 11.00
N GLY A 68 16.01 -6.33 11.76
CA GLY A 68 15.60 -5.75 13.06
C GLY A 68 14.12 -5.40 13.21
N THR A 69 13.82 -4.43 14.08
CA THR A 69 12.46 -3.93 14.35
C THR A 69 11.94 -3.16 13.12
N CYS A 70 10.69 -3.40 12.71
CA CYS A 70 9.98 -2.71 11.62
C CYS A 70 10.36 -3.12 10.17
N VAL A 71 10.69 -4.39 9.92
CA VAL A 71 10.75 -4.95 8.55
C VAL A 71 9.33 -5.02 7.96
N ASN A 72 9.16 -4.67 6.68
CA ASN A 72 7.89 -4.70 5.96
C ASN A 72 6.77 -3.88 6.63
N VAL A 73 7.14 -2.72 7.17
CA VAL A 73 6.16 -1.75 7.66
C VAL A 73 5.84 -0.79 6.53
N LEU A 74 4.55 -0.54 6.34
CA LEU A 74 4.07 0.43 5.38
C LEU A 74 3.99 1.81 6.06
N LEU A 75 4.61 2.81 5.45
CA LEU A 75 4.63 4.20 5.91
C LEU A 75 3.77 5.05 4.99
N GLY A 76 2.97 5.95 5.57
CA GLY A 76 2.13 6.87 4.83
C GLY A 76 2.14 8.28 5.42
N GLY A 77 2.27 9.29 4.57
CA GLY A 77 2.14 10.70 4.94
C GLY A 77 0.81 11.28 4.49
N PHE A 78 0.03 11.80 5.43
CA PHE A 78 -1.27 12.44 5.18
C PHE A 78 -1.13 13.94 4.91
N GLU A 79 -2.10 14.51 4.21
CA GLU A 79 -2.18 15.94 3.92
C GLU A 79 -2.26 16.83 5.18
N ASN A 80 -2.79 16.29 6.28
CA ASN A 80 -2.90 16.98 7.56
C ASN A 80 -1.59 16.97 8.38
N GLY A 81 -0.48 16.46 7.80
CA GLY A 81 0.83 16.39 8.45
C GLY A 81 1.04 15.16 9.35
N ILE A 82 0.08 14.25 9.43
CA ILE A 82 0.23 12.99 10.18
C ILE A 82 1.06 11.99 9.38
N ILE A 83 1.97 11.29 10.06
CA ILE A 83 2.67 10.11 9.54
C ILE A 83 2.12 8.89 10.26
N SER A 84 1.68 7.88 9.51
CA SER A 84 1.21 6.60 10.07
C SER A 84 2.06 5.44 9.58
N MET A 85 2.10 4.41 10.41
CA MET A 85 2.86 3.18 10.17
C MET A 85 1.93 1.99 10.37
N TRP A 86 1.96 1.04 9.42
CA TRP A 86 1.16 -0.17 9.48
C TRP A 86 2.06 -1.39 9.34
N SER A 87 2.13 -2.23 10.38
CA SER A 87 2.80 -3.52 10.35
C SER A 87 1.75 -4.62 10.30
N LYS A 88 1.84 -5.55 9.33
CA LYS A 88 0.97 -6.74 9.19
C LYS A 88 -0.50 -6.47 9.56
N PHE A 89 -1.34 -6.14 8.58
CA PHE A 89 -2.80 -6.02 8.78
C PHE A 89 -3.34 -7.33 9.37
N ARG A 90 -3.47 -7.39 10.69
CA ARG A 90 -4.03 -8.50 11.45
C ARG A 90 -4.90 -7.94 12.55
#